data_AF-D0VFD0-F1
#
_entry.id   AF-D0VFD0-F1
#
_cell.length_a   1.000
_cell.length_b   1.000
_cell.length_c   1.000
_cell.angle_alpha   90.00
_cell.angle_beta   90.00
_cell.angle_gamma   90.00
#
_symmetry.space_group_name_H-M   'P 1'
#
loop_
_entity.id
_entity.type
_entity.pdbx_description
1 polymer ?
#
loop_
_entity_poly.entity_id
_entity_poly.type
_entity_poly.pdbx_seq_one_letter_code
_entity_poly.pdbx_strand_id
1 'polypeptide(L)'
;KAESELVGPDGAVIGRVKKDQPKFFPDYYVIPMTLDKHNDMQEAFKMIEYFNRNGVVVKELTEDVGNFRKGDLVVDMAQAKRGFANHVLYAGSDESAWGAMYAELVVNFPDMKGFSAKAVFEENAFSDKLGSITWTKAPR
;
A
#
# COMPACT_ATOMS: atom_id res chain seq x y z
N LYS A 1 -14.23 0.64 -14.76
CA LYS A 1 -14.77 -0.72 -14.51
C LYS A 1 -14.37 -1.20 -13.12
N ALA A 2 -13.16 -1.68 -12.83
CA ALA A 2 -12.85 -2.26 -11.50
C ALA A 2 -13.24 -1.42 -10.24
N GLU A 3 -13.23 -0.08 -10.33
CA GLU A 3 -13.68 0.78 -9.22
C GLU A 3 -15.20 0.75 -8.98
N SER A 4 -16.01 0.47 -9.99
CA SER A 4 -17.46 0.64 -9.98
C SER A 4 -18.23 -0.66 -9.75
N GLU A 5 -17.57 -1.80 -9.50
CA GLU A 5 -18.22 -3.13 -9.63
C GLU A 5 -18.29 -3.91 -8.29
N LEU A 6 -18.02 -3.27 -7.14
CA LEU A 6 -18.24 -3.93 -5.85
C LEU A 6 -19.75 -4.01 -5.59
N VAL A 7 -20.22 -5.18 -5.12
CA VAL A 7 -21.63 -5.45 -4.85
C VAL A 7 -21.85 -5.52 -3.33
N GLY A 8 -22.91 -4.88 -2.84
CA GLY A 8 -23.30 -4.89 -1.43
C GLY A 8 -24.22 -6.07 -1.05
N PRO A 9 -24.60 -6.18 0.24
CA PRO A 9 -25.42 -7.29 0.75
C PRO A 9 -26.82 -7.41 0.12
N ASP A 10 -27.36 -6.30 -0.39
CA ASP A 10 -28.65 -6.23 -1.08
C ASP A 10 -28.55 -6.54 -2.59
N GLY A 11 -27.35 -6.88 -3.08
CA GLY A 11 -27.08 -7.13 -4.49
C GLY A 11 -26.89 -5.86 -5.33
N ALA A 12 -26.92 -4.67 -4.72
CA ALA A 12 -26.68 -3.42 -5.43
C ALA A 12 -25.18 -3.21 -5.70
N VAL A 13 -24.87 -2.63 -6.86
CA VAL A 13 -23.50 -2.23 -7.18
C VAL A 13 -23.18 -0.92 -6.44
N ILE A 14 -22.31 -0.99 -5.45
CA ILE A 14 -21.92 0.12 -4.58
C ILE A 14 -20.54 0.71 -4.94
N GLY A 15 -19.73 -0.02 -5.72
CA GLY A 15 -18.38 0.39 -6.06
C GLY A 15 -17.40 0.27 -4.88
N ARG A 16 -16.10 0.33 -5.18
CA ARG A 16 -15.05 0.14 -4.17
C ARG A 16 -14.98 1.33 -3.22
N VAL A 17 -14.77 1.06 -1.93
CA VAL A 17 -14.66 2.09 -0.88
C VAL A 17 -13.42 2.95 -1.10
N LYS A 18 -13.61 4.26 -1.23
CA LYS A 18 -12.54 5.25 -1.47
C LYS A 18 -12.13 6.07 -0.24
N LYS A 19 -12.87 6.02 0.88
CA LYS A 19 -12.58 6.77 2.12
C LYS A 19 -12.20 8.25 1.85
N ASP A 20 -13.12 8.98 1.21
CA ASP A 20 -12.97 10.39 0.82
C ASP A 20 -11.90 10.72 -0.24
N GLN A 21 -11.30 9.69 -0.86
CA GLN A 21 -10.32 9.86 -1.93
C GLN A 21 -10.98 9.91 -3.32
N PRO A 22 -10.38 10.60 -4.30
CA PRO A 22 -10.97 10.76 -5.64
C PRO A 22 -11.05 9.43 -6.43
N LYS A 23 -10.14 8.50 -6.17
CA LYS A 23 -9.98 7.22 -6.90
C LYS A 23 -9.68 6.08 -5.94
N PHE A 24 -9.86 4.83 -6.40
CA PHE A 24 -9.61 3.66 -5.56
C PHE A 24 -8.11 3.33 -5.45
N PHE A 25 -7.38 3.46 -6.56
CA PHE A 25 -5.93 3.28 -6.55
C PHE A 25 -5.25 4.60 -6.19
N PRO A 26 -4.37 4.63 -5.17
CA PRO A 26 -3.50 5.78 -4.98
C PRO A 26 -2.49 5.90 -6.12
N ASP A 27 -1.83 7.04 -6.21
CA ASP A 27 -0.67 7.25 -7.10
C ASP A 27 0.56 6.55 -6.55
N TYR A 28 0.72 6.54 -5.23
CA TYR A 28 1.81 5.86 -4.54
C TYR A 28 1.34 5.21 -3.25
N TYR A 29 2.04 4.15 -2.83
CA TYR A 29 2.15 3.79 -1.42
C TYR A 29 3.54 4.12 -0.90
N VAL A 30 3.61 4.68 0.31
CA VAL A 30 4.87 4.91 1.03
C VAL A 30 4.91 4.03 2.26
N ILE A 31 5.93 3.18 2.39
CA ILE A 31 6.20 2.36 3.57
C ILE A 31 7.33 3.05 4.34
N PRO A 32 7.05 3.64 5.51
CA PRO A 32 8.07 4.34 6.29
C PRO A 32 9.19 3.41 6.73
N MET A 33 10.43 3.85 6.55
CA MET A 33 11.65 3.16 6.97
C MET A 33 12.37 3.86 8.13
N THR A 34 11.78 4.94 8.66
CA THR A 34 12.23 5.59 9.89
C THR A 34 11.80 4.78 11.11
N LEU A 35 12.67 4.66 12.12
CA LEU A 35 12.34 3.96 13.38
C LEU A 35 11.11 4.57 14.06
N ASP A 36 10.15 3.71 14.39
CA ASP A 36 8.96 4.05 15.16
C ASP A 36 8.55 2.86 16.04
N LYS A 37 8.21 3.13 17.30
CA LYS A 37 7.73 2.13 18.27
C LYS A 37 6.38 1.50 17.90
N HIS A 38 5.66 2.09 16.94
CA HIS A 38 4.38 1.60 16.44
C HIS A 38 4.48 1.00 15.03
N ASN A 39 5.68 0.78 14.52
CA ASN A 39 5.92 0.28 13.17
C ASN A 39 6.95 -0.86 13.20
N ASP A 40 6.55 -2.06 12.77
CA ASP A 40 7.48 -3.18 12.65
C ASP A 40 8.40 -2.98 11.44
N MET A 41 9.59 -2.44 11.71
CA MET A 41 10.59 -2.15 10.69
C MET A 41 11.15 -3.41 10.02
N GLN A 42 11.10 -4.56 10.69
CA GLN A 42 11.56 -5.81 10.10
C GLN A 42 10.55 -6.34 9.08
N GLU A 43 9.26 -6.27 9.40
CA GLU A 43 8.22 -6.62 8.44
C GLU A 43 8.15 -5.62 7.27
N ALA A 44 8.29 -4.32 7.53
CA ALA A 44 8.43 -3.30 6.47
C ALA A 44 9.61 -3.61 5.55
N PHE A 45 10.79 -3.92 6.10
CA PHE A 45 11.98 -4.28 5.32
C PHE A 45 11.77 -5.55 4.46
N LYS A 46 11.11 -6.58 5.01
CA LYS A 46 10.80 -7.83 4.28
C LYS A 46 9.91 -7.59 3.05
N MET A 47 9.16 -6.48 3.00
CA MET A 47 8.34 -6.15 1.84
C MET A 47 9.15 -5.89 0.57
N ILE A 48 10.41 -5.47 0.68
CA ILE A 48 11.31 -5.31 -0.47
C ILE A 48 11.43 -6.63 -1.23
N GLU A 49 11.81 -7.71 -0.53
CA GLU A 49 11.98 -9.03 -1.14
C GLU A 49 10.62 -9.58 -1.61
N TYR A 50 9.58 -9.45 -0.79
CA TYR A 50 8.25 -9.95 -1.11
C TYR A 50 7.72 -9.32 -2.40
N PHE A 51 7.82 -8.00 -2.55
CA PHE A 51 7.35 -7.31 -3.74
C PHE A 51 8.19 -7.66 -4.97
N ASN A 52 9.52 -7.69 -4.84
CA ASN A 52 10.41 -8.06 -5.94
C ASN A 52 10.11 -9.48 -6.45
N ARG A 53 9.90 -10.45 -5.54
CA ARG A 53 9.52 -11.83 -5.90
C ARG A 53 8.18 -11.93 -6.63
N ASN A 54 7.28 -10.97 -6.41
CA ASN A 54 5.97 -10.91 -7.08
C ASN A 54 5.93 -9.93 -8.27
N GLY A 55 7.09 -9.38 -8.66
CA GLY A 55 7.24 -8.46 -9.78
C GLY A 55 6.70 -7.05 -9.55
N VAL A 56 6.43 -6.68 -8.30
CA VAL A 56 6.12 -5.29 -7.93
C VAL A 56 7.44 -4.54 -7.78
N VAL A 57 7.55 -3.43 -8.50
CA VAL A 57 8.70 -2.53 -8.41
C VAL A 57 8.53 -1.64 -7.19
N VAL A 58 9.55 -1.66 -6.32
CA VAL A 58 9.68 -0.80 -5.15
C VAL A 58 10.92 0.06 -5.33
N LYS A 59 10.82 1.35 -5.03
CA LYS A 59 11.92 2.30 -5.05
C LYS A 59 12.15 2.88 -3.67
N GLU A 60 13.26 3.58 -3.51
CA GLU A 60 13.59 4.30 -2.28
C GLU A 60 13.50 5.81 -2.52
N LEU A 61 12.97 6.54 -1.55
CA LEU A 61 13.00 7.99 -1.59
C LEU A 61 14.43 8.51 -1.35
N THR A 62 14.95 9.34 -2.25
CA THR A 62 16.36 9.78 -2.21
C THR A 62 16.61 11.00 -1.33
N GLU A 63 15.55 11.71 -0.94
CA GLU A 63 15.55 12.90 -0.08
C GLU A 63 14.22 13.02 0.69
N ASP A 64 14.12 13.92 1.67
CA ASP A 64 12.86 14.16 2.38
C ASP A 64 11.84 14.87 1.47
N VAL A 65 10.57 14.45 1.55
CA VAL A 65 9.45 15.07 0.80
C VAL A 65 8.26 15.26 1.73
N GLY A 66 8.03 16.49 2.17
CA GLY A 66 6.97 16.81 3.14
C GLY A 66 7.16 16.02 4.44
N ASN A 67 6.24 15.10 4.71
CA ASN A 67 6.29 14.22 5.90
C ASN A 67 6.95 12.86 5.64
N PHE A 68 7.39 12.58 4.41
CA PHE A 68 8.09 11.36 4.03
C PHE A 68 9.60 11.59 4.12
N ARG A 69 10.32 10.56 4.57
CA ARG A 69 11.74 10.67 4.87
C ARG A 69 12.58 9.95 3.83
N LYS A 70 13.77 10.47 3.58
CA LYS A 70 14.79 9.77 2.80
C LYS A 70 14.95 8.34 3.31
N GLY A 71 14.96 7.38 2.41
CA GLY A 71 15.01 5.96 2.73
C GLY A 71 13.64 5.29 2.82
N ASP A 72 12.52 6.03 2.90
CA ASP A 72 11.19 5.42 2.84
C ASP A 72 11.02 4.63 1.53
N LEU A 73 10.34 3.48 1.60
CA LEU A 73 10.06 2.69 0.40
C LEU A 73 8.84 3.26 -0.30
N VAL A 74 8.90 3.36 -1.62
CA VAL A 74 7.82 3.87 -2.45
C VAL A 74 7.42 2.84 -3.48
N VAL A 75 6.13 2.52 -3.51
CA VAL A 75 5.51 1.73 -4.57
C VAL A 75 4.74 2.69 -5.46
N ASP A 76 5.30 2.98 -6.64
CA ASP A 76 4.64 3.76 -7.68
C ASP A 76 3.54 2.93 -8.34
N MET A 77 2.30 3.39 -8.26
CA MET A 77 1.14 2.63 -8.76
C MET A 77 0.96 2.74 -10.28
N ALA A 78 1.77 3.55 -10.97
CA ALA A 78 1.90 3.54 -12.42
C ALA A 78 2.74 2.35 -12.92
N GLN A 79 2.38 1.13 -12.50
CA GLN A 79 3.05 -0.11 -12.89
C GLN A 79 2.07 -1.24 -13.17
N ALA A 80 2.49 -2.24 -13.96
CA ALA A 80 1.65 -3.37 -14.37
C ALA A 80 1.08 -4.17 -13.18
N LYS A 81 1.86 -4.30 -12.09
CA LYS A 81 1.47 -5.06 -10.88
C LYS A 81 0.69 -4.24 -9.85
N ARG A 82 0.19 -3.05 -10.18
CA ARG A 82 -0.55 -2.17 -9.25
C ARG A 82 -1.74 -2.83 -8.56
N GLY A 83 -2.45 -3.74 -9.24
CA GLY A 83 -3.57 -4.48 -8.65
C GLY A 83 -3.14 -5.37 -7.49
N PHE A 84 -2.02 -6.07 -7.65
CA PHE A 84 -1.43 -6.92 -6.62
C PHE A 84 -0.83 -6.07 -5.49
N ALA A 85 -0.08 -5.01 -5.82
CA ALA A 85 0.46 -4.09 -4.82
C ALA A 85 -0.64 -3.48 -3.94
N ASN A 86 -1.74 -3.03 -4.56
CA ASN A 86 -2.88 -2.50 -3.83
C ASN A 86 -3.54 -3.57 -2.97
N HIS A 87 -3.69 -4.81 -3.45
CA HIS A 87 -4.29 -5.88 -2.66
C HIS A 87 -3.51 -6.15 -1.37
N VAL A 88 -2.18 -6.04 -1.42
CA VAL A 88 -1.27 -6.25 -0.28
C VAL A 88 -1.26 -5.07 0.71
N LEU A 89 -1.34 -3.83 0.22
CA LEU A 89 -1.12 -2.61 1.03
C LEU A 89 -2.40 -1.88 1.44
N TYR A 90 -3.50 -2.12 0.75
CA TYR A 90 -4.78 -1.51 1.06
C TYR A 90 -5.31 -2.04 2.40
N ALA A 91 -6.00 -1.18 3.15
CA ALA A 91 -6.60 -1.51 4.45
C ALA A 91 -7.71 -2.57 4.38
N GLY A 92 -8.09 -3.02 3.19
CA GLY A 92 -9.18 -3.97 2.98
C GLY A 92 -10.55 -3.29 2.87
N SER A 93 -11.54 -4.09 2.48
CA SER A 93 -12.94 -3.68 2.38
C SER A 93 -13.59 -3.61 3.76
N ASP A 94 -14.59 -2.74 3.91
CA ASP A 94 -15.48 -2.76 5.08
C ASP A 94 -16.64 -3.71 4.80
N GLU A 95 -16.62 -4.87 5.46
CA GLU A 95 -17.64 -5.92 5.30
C GLU A 95 -18.67 -5.92 6.45
N SER A 96 -18.72 -4.88 7.27
CA SER A 96 -19.56 -4.82 8.49
C SER A 96 -21.07 -4.88 8.20
N ALA A 97 -21.49 -4.60 6.96
CA ALA A 97 -22.89 -4.67 6.53
C ALA A 97 -23.38 -6.11 6.26
N TRP A 98 -22.47 -7.08 6.13
CA TRP A 98 -22.83 -8.48 5.87
C TRP A 98 -23.15 -9.23 7.16
N GLY A 99 -24.27 -9.97 7.19
CA GLY A 99 -24.69 -10.73 8.38
C GLY A 99 -23.85 -11.97 8.68
N ALA A 100 -23.07 -12.45 7.71
CA ALA A 100 -22.11 -13.53 7.85
C ALA A 100 -21.09 -13.50 6.70
N MET A 101 -19.85 -13.91 6.97
CA MET A 101 -18.81 -14.14 5.97
C MET A 101 -18.36 -15.60 6.03
N TYR A 102 -18.23 -16.25 4.87
CA TYR A 102 -17.64 -17.59 4.77
C TYR A 102 -16.41 -17.52 3.86
N ALA A 103 -15.24 -17.88 4.39
CA ALA A 103 -13.97 -18.00 3.67
C ALA A 103 -13.42 -16.71 3.04
N GLU A 104 -13.26 -15.67 3.86
CA GLU A 104 -12.49 -14.50 3.46
C GLU A 104 -10.98 -14.83 3.35
N LEU A 105 -10.27 -14.13 2.46
CA LEU A 105 -8.81 -14.15 2.38
C LEU A 105 -8.26 -12.77 2.71
N VAL A 106 -7.71 -12.60 3.93
CA VAL A 106 -7.12 -11.33 4.35
C VAL A 106 -5.73 -11.18 3.78
N VAL A 107 -5.46 -10.08 3.08
CA VAL A 107 -4.12 -9.72 2.60
C VAL A 107 -3.82 -8.22 2.85
N ASN A 108 -4.29 -7.64 3.96
CA ASN A 108 -3.88 -6.28 4.39
C ASN A 108 -2.60 -6.35 5.22
N PHE A 109 -1.48 -6.63 4.55
CA PHE A 109 -0.20 -6.89 5.20
C PHE A 109 0.26 -5.82 6.21
N PRO A 110 0.05 -4.50 6.00
CA PRO A 110 0.33 -3.51 7.01
C PRO A 110 -0.27 -3.87 8.38
N ASP A 111 -1.56 -4.17 8.43
CA ASP A 111 -2.25 -4.50 9.69
C ASP A 111 -1.89 -5.90 10.20
N MET A 112 -1.80 -6.90 9.31
CA MET A 112 -1.49 -8.28 9.69
C MET A 112 -0.05 -8.46 10.20
N LYS A 113 0.88 -7.63 9.71
CA LYS A 113 2.30 -7.72 10.01
C LYS A 113 2.81 -6.58 10.89
N GLY A 114 1.94 -5.63 11.24
CA GLY A 114 2.27 -4.54 12.17
C GLY A 114 3.18 -3.46 11.59
N PHE A 115 3.19 -3.24 10.27
CA PHE A 115 3.90 -2.12 9.65
C PHE A 115 2.93 -1.12 9.02
N SER A 116 3.42 0.07 8.70
CA SER A 116 2.63 1.16 8.12
C SER A 116 2.82 1.28 6.62
N ALA A 117 1.73 1.55 5.91
CA ALA A 117 1.76 1.97 4.51
C ALA A 117 0.81 3.16 4.32
N LYS A 118 1.30 4.26 3.73
CA LYS A 118 0.54 5.48 3.48
C LYS A 118 0.18 5.56 2.00
N ALA A 119 -1.11 5.61 1.71
CA ALA A 119 -1.61 5.89 0.36
C ALA A 119 -1.48 7.39 0.04
N VAL A 120 -0.94 7.73 -1.11
CA VAL A 120 -0.76 9.12 -1.59
C VAL A 120 -1.54 9.29 -2.89
N PHE A 121 -2.45 10.28 -2.93
CA PHE A 121 -3.33 10.58 -4.05
C PHE A 121 -2.93 11.89 -4.73
N GLU A 122 -1.63 12.04 -4.97
CA GLU A 122 -1.04 13.19 -5.62
C GLU A 122 -0.11 12.70 -6.73
N GLU A 123 -0.49 12.97 -7.97
CA GLU A 123 0.34 12.68 -9.14
C GLU A 123 1.68 13.44 -9.03
N ASN A 124 2.77 12.78 -9.40
CA ASN A 124 4.11 13.38 -9.42
C ASN A 124 4.67 13.81 -8.04
N ALA A 125 4.07 13.37 -6.92
CA ALA A 125 4.53 13.71 -5.56
C ALA A 125 6.02 13.41 -5.32
N PHE A 126 6.56 12.40 -6.02
CA PHE A 126 7.95 11.93 -5.87
C PHE A 126 8.76 11.99 -7.17
N SER A 127 8.35 12.80 -8.16
CA SER A 127 9.06 12.92 -9.44
C SER A 127 10.53 13.28 -9.22
N ASP A 128 11.42 12.53 -9.88
CA ASP A 128 12.89 12.63 -9.81
C ASP A 128 13.51 12.37 -8.43
N LYS A 129 12.73 11.91 -7.45
CA LYS A 129 13.16 11.67 -6.06
C LYS A 129 13.16 10.19 -5.68
N LEU A 130 13.07 9.30 -6.66
CA LEU A 130 13.01 7.86 -6.47
C LEU A 130 14.24 7.17 -7.04
N GLY A 131 14.94 6.41 -6.19
CA GLY A 131 16.16 5.69 -6.52
C GLY A 131 16.04 4.17 -6.34
N SER A 132 17.14 3.48 -6.60
CA SER A 132 17.27 2.06 -6.29
C SER A 132 17.32 1.85 -4.77
N ILE A 133 16.82 0.70 -4.32
CA ILE A 133 16.87 0.31 -2.91
C ILE A 133 18.32 0.20 -2.43
N THR A 134 18.66 0.87 -1.33
CA THR A 134 19.96 0.85 -0.67
C THR A 134 19.95 0.06 0.65
N TRP A 135 18.77 -0.23 1.19
CA TRP A 135 18.62 -1.03 2.40
C TRP A 135 19.15 -2.45 2.25
N THR A 136 20.11 -2.82 3.09
CA THR A 136 20.66 -4.18 3.18
C THR A 136 20.22 -4.94 4.44
N LYS A 137 19.60 -4.23 5.39
CA LYS A 137 19.03 -4.76 6.63
C LYS A 137 17.94 -3.83 7.13
N ALA A 138 17.04 -4.36 7.97
CA ALA A 138 16.04 -3.56 8.65
C ALA A 138 16.68 -2.48 9.56
N PRO A 139 16.09 -1.28 9.64
CA PRO A 139 16.42 -0.28 10.65
C PRO A 139 16.35 -0.87 12.07
N ARG A 140 17.26 -0.47 12.96
CA ARG A 140 17.32 -0.87 14.37
C ARG A 140 17.59 0.31 15.27
#